data_AF-A0AAV4NM95-F1
#
_entry.id   AF-A0AAV4NM95-F1
#
_cell.length_a   1.000
_cell.length_b   1.000
_cell.length_c   1.000
_cell.angle_alpha   90.00
_cell.angle_beta   90.00
_cell.angle_gamma   90.00
#
_symmetry.space_group_name_H-M   'P 1'
#
loop_
_entity.id
_entity.type
_entity.pdbx_description
1 polymer ?
#
loop_
_entity_poly.entity_id
_entity_poly.type
_entity_poly.pdbx_seq_one_letter_code
_entity_poly.pdbx_strand_id
1 'polypeptide(L)'
;MDESTEAVDPRVKDQLEFLNSYTDEINSLELQLDDANATFRNTLSEYSQRLKLIAKKLGKCVRIARPYYEAEESSQAAKLECEEAAIRYHRACGVHKEARETIAMAEKKFDSQKEDYEFDAAWQEMLNRETIKLMNAESLKKESEQEHKRTAQVFSAAVQKVKILEHQLKKEIIKSRPYFEQKKKCS
;
A
#
# COMPACT_ATOMS: atom_id res chain seq x y z
N MET A 1 64.01 -27.30 20.72
CA MET A 1 62.89 -26.47 21.17
C MET A 1 61.70 -26.99 20.41
N ASP A 2 60.79 -27.60 21.16
CA ASP A 2 59.55 -28.20 20.70
C ASP A 2 58.59 -27.06 20.35
N GLU A 3 58.55 -26.67 19.08
CA GLU A 3 57.44 -25.87 18.56
C GLU A 3 56.27 -26.83 18.39
N SER A 4 55.49 -26.96 19.46
CA SER A 4 54.16 -27.55 19.47
C SER A 4 53.33 -26.88 18.37
N THR A 5 53.34 -27.48 17.18
CA THR A 5 52.31 -27.29 16.16
C THR A 5 51.06 -27.96 16.70
N GLU A 6 50.44 -27.28 17.67
CA GLU A 6 49.15 -27.66 18.24
C GLU A 6 48.19 -27.79 17.06
N ALA A 7 47.83 -29.02 16.74
CA ALA A 7 46.99 -29.32 15.59
C ALA A 7 45.66 -28.59 15.79
N VAL A 8 45.43 -27.55 14.98
CA VAL A 8 44.20 -26.76 15.02
C VAL A 8 43.03 -27.73 14.88
N ASP A 9 42.14 -27.74 15.88
CA ASP A 9 40.96 -28.60 15.93
C ASP A 9 40.22 -28.49 14.57
N PRO A 10 39.88 -29.61 13.91
CA PRO A 10 39.15 -29.61 12.63
C PRO A 10 37.92 -28.70 12.62
N ARG A 11 37.21 -28.56 13.75
CA ARG A 11 36.05 -27.65 13.86
C ARG A 11 36.43 -26.18 13.79
N VAL A 12 37.60 -25.81 14.32
CA VAL A 12 38.15 -24.45 14.21
C VAL A 12 38.57 -24.18 12.78
N LYS A 13 39.12 -25.18 12.08
CA LYS A 13 39.46 -25.08 10.65
C LYS A 13 38.21 -24.85 9.79
N ASP A 14 37.15 -25.64 9.97
CA ASP A 14 35.90 -25.49 9.23
C ASP A 14 35.27 -24.11 9.45
N GLN A 15 35.32 -23.60 10.70
CA GLN A 15 34.79 -22.28 11.02
C GLN A 15 35.60 -21.13 10.41
N LEU A 16 36.92 -21.29 10.26
CA LEU A 16 37.77 -20.34 9.55
C LEU A 16 37.50 -20.35 8.03
N GLU A 17 37.22 -21.51 7.45
CA GLU A 17 36.80 -21.62 6.05
C GLU A 17 35.45 -20.93 5.82
N PHE A 18 34.47 -21.09 6.73
CA PHE A 18 33.22 -20.33 6.69
C PHE A 18 33.46 -18.83 6.83
N LEU A 19 34.30 -18.40 7.77
CA LEU A 19 34.61 -16.99 7.96
C LEU A 19 35.23 -16.37 6.69
N ASN A 20 36.15 -17.07 6.04
CA ASN A 20 36.74 -16.63 4.78
C ASN A 20 35.68 -16.56 3.67
N SER A 21 34.82 -17.57 3.55
CA SER A 21 33.71 -17.58 2.59
C SER A 21 32.74 -16.41 2.80
N TYR A 22 32.34 -16.14 4.04
CA TYR A 22 31.47 -15.00 4.34
C TYR A 22 32.18 -13.66 4.11
N THR A 23 33.49 -13.60 4.37
CA THR A 23 34.29 -12.39 4.06
C THR A 23 34.30 -12.13 2.56
N ASP A 24 34.49 -13.17 1.74
CA ASP A 24 34.44 -13.06 0.28
C ASP A 24 33.04 -12.68 -0.22
N GLU A 25 31.99 -13.22 0.38
CA GLU A 25 30.60 -12.86 0.07
C GLU A 25 30.29 -11.40 0.43
N ILE A 26 30.74 -10.92 1.60
CA ILE A 26 30.62 -9.52 2.01
C ILE A 26 31.32 -8.62 1.00
N ASN A 27 32.59 -8.91 0.67
CA ASN A 27 33.36 -8.13 -0.30
C ASN A 27 32.67 -8.10 -1.69
N SER A 28 32.07 -9.22 -2.11
CA SER A 28 31.32 -9.29 -3.36
C SER A 28 30.05 -8.42 -3.33
N LEU A 29 29.30 -8.47 -2.23
CA LEU A 29 28.09 -7.66 -2.05
C LEU A 29 28.42 -6.16 -1.95
N GLU A 30 29.52 -5.80 -1.29
CA GLU A 30 30.01 -4.43 -1.24
C GLU A 30 30.36 -3.90 -2.63
N LEU A 31 31.07 -4.70 -3.45
CA LEU A 31 31.38 -4.33 -4.83
C LEU A 31 30.10 -4.15 -5.67
N GLN A 32 29.14 -5.07 -5.56
CA GLN A 32 27.86 -4.97 -6.25
C GLN A 32 27.07 -3.74 -5.82
N LEU A 33 27.09 -3.41 -4.53
CA LEU A 33 26.45 -2.22 -3.99
C LEU A 33 27.10 -0.94 -4.54
N ASP A 34 28.43 -0.90 -4.62
CA ASP A 34 29.16 0.23 -5.16
C ASP A 34 28.91 0.43 -6.66
N ASP A 35 28.89 -0.65 -7.43
CA ASP A 35 28.54 -0.63 -8.86
C ASP A 35 27.09 -0.19 -9.08
N ALA A 36 26.15 -0.70 -8.29
CA ALA A 36 24.75 -0.30 -8.33
C ALA A 36 24.59 1.19 -7.97
N ASN A 37 25.28 1.65 -6.93
CA ASN A 37 25.29 3.06 -6.51
C ASN A 37 25.93 3.97 -7.57
N ALA A 38 27.03 3.55 -8.19
CA ALA A 38 27.66 4.29 -9.28
C ALA A 38 26.72 4.40 -10.48
N THR A 39 26.08 3.29 -10.87
CA THR A 39 25.09 3.25 -11.95
C THR A 39 23.90 4.15 -11.64
N PHE A 40 23.37 4.10 -10.41
CA PHE A 40 22.28 4.96 -9.96
C PHE A 40 22.66 6.44 -10.03
N ARG A 41 23.84 6.83 -9.50
CA ARG A 41 24.34 8.21 -9.55
C ARG A 41 24.49 8.72 -10.98
N ASN A 42 25.07 7.92 -11.87
CA ASN A 42 25.24 8.26 -13.29
C ASN A 42 23.90 8.45 -13.98
N THR A 43 23.00 7.49 -13.79
CA THR A 43 21.63 7.51 -14.35
C THR A 43 20.86 8.73 -13.86
N LEU A 44 20.87 9.00 -12.56
CA LEU A 44 20.21 10.17 -11.95
C LEU A 44 20.78 11.49 -12.48
N SER A 45 22.10 11.57 -12.67
CA SER A 45 22.77 12.75 -13.23
C SER A 45 22.34 13.00 -14.68
N GLU A 46 22.37 11.97 -15.53
CA GLU A 46 21.94 12.05 -16.92
C GLU A 46 20.48 12.50 -17.03
N TYR A 47 19.59 11.89 -16.25
CA TYR A 47 18.18 12.25 -16.22
C TYR A 47 17.94 13.67 -15.72
N SER A 48 18.66 14.10 -14.69
CA SER A 48 18.60 15.48 -14.17
C SER A 48 19.05 16.50 -15.21
N GLN A 49 20.09 16.19 -15.98
CA GLN A 49 20.56 17.04 -17.08
C GLN A 49 19.53 17.12 -18.20
N ARG A 50 19.01 15.98 -18.65
CA ARG A 50 17.93 15.93 -19.67
C ARG A 50 16.71 16.74 -19.24
N LEU A 51 16.28 16.61 -17.99
CA LEU A 51 15.16 17.36 -17.44
C LEU A 51 15.42 18.87 -17.41
N LYS A 52 16.63 19.30 -17.03
CA LYS A 52 17.05 20.72 -17.08
C LYS A 52 17.03 21.28 -18.51
N LEU A 53 17.49 20.51 -19.50
CA LEU A 53 17.46 20.92 -20.91
C LEU A 53 16.02 21.11 -21.41
N ILE A 54 15.13 20.16 -21.11
CA ILE A 54 13.72 20.25 -21.49
C ILE A 54 13.06 21.44 -20.78
N ALA A 55 13.32 21.65 -19.49
CA ALA A 55 12.81 22.80 -18.74
C ALA A 55 13.26 24.13 -19.35
N LYS A 56 14.54 24.23 -19.76
CA LYS A 56 15.08 25.42 -20.42
C LYS A 56 14.41 25.68 -21.78
N LYS A 57 14.17 24.63 -22.57
CA LYS A 57 13.50 24.71 -23.88
C LYS A 57 12.03 25.14 -23.76
N LEU A 58 11.33 24.64 -22.74
CA LEU A 58 9.90 24.85 -22.55
C LEU A 58 9.58 26.13 -21.76
N GLY A 59 10.49 26.61 -20.92
CA GLY A 59 10.37 27.89 -20.24
C GLY A 59 9.17 27.96 -19.29
N LYS A 60 8.32 28.99 -19.47
CA LYS A 60 7.22 29.31 -18.54
C LYS A 60 6.08 28.28 -18.54
N CYS A 61 5.88 27.52 -19.62
CA CYS A 61 4.76 26.58 -19.74
C CYS A 61 4.79 25.45 -18.70
N VAL A 62 5.99 24.99 -18.32
CA VAL A 62 6.17 23.97 -17.26
C VAL A 62 5.67 24.46 -15.91
N ARG A 63 5.94 25.73 -15.57
CA ARG A 63 5.49 26.34 -14.32
C ARG A 63 3.98 26.57 -14.32
N ILE A 64 3.43 26.97 -15.46
CA ILE A 64 1.99 27.24 -15.61
C ILE A 64 1.18 25.94 -15.57
N ALA A 65 1.67 24.85 -16.16
CA ALA A 65 0.98 23.56 -16.17
C ALA A 65 1.15 22.75 -14.86
N ARG A 66 2.09 23.14 -13.98
CA ARG A 66 2.38 22.43 -12.73
C ARG A 66 1.13 22.17 -11.85
N PRO A 67 0.23 23.14 -11.61
CA PRO A 67 -0.95 22.91 -10.77
C PRO A 67 -1.89 21.83 -11.33
N TYR A 68 -1.94 21.66 -12.66
CA TYR A 68 -2.72 20.60 -13.29
C TYR A 68 -2.16 19.22 -12.94
N TYR A 69 -0.84 19.02 -13.09
CA TYR A 69 -0.20 17.75 -12.78
C TYR A 69 -0.22 17.42 -11.28
N GLU A 70 -0.08 18.43 -10.41
CA GLU A 70 -0.25 18.26 -8.96
C GLU A 70 -1.70 17.89 -8.60
N ALA A 71 -2.69 18.48 -9.28
CA ALA A 71 -4.09 18.11 -9.10
C ALA A 71 -4.39 16.70 -9.65
N GLU A 72 -3.77 16.30 -10.77
CA GLU A 72 -3.87 14.93 -11.33
C GLU A 72 -3.33 13.91 -10.33
N GLU A 73 -2.15 14.16 -9.76
CA GLU A 73 -1.54 13.31 -8.74
C GLU A 73 -2.39 13.22 -7.47
N SER A 74 -2.89 14.36 -6.99
CA SER A 74 -3.81 14.42 -5.84
C SER A 74 -5.13 13.68 -6.11
N SER A 75 -5.67 13.77 -7.33
CA SER A 75 -6.87 13.04 -7.73
C SER A 75 -6.62 11.53 -7.80
N GLN A 76 -5.43 11.10 -8.24
CA GLN A 76 -5.06 9.69 -8.27
C GLN A 76 -4.89 9.13 -6.84
N ALA A 77 -4.25 9.89 -5.95
CA ALA A 77 -4.13 9.52 -4.54
C ALA A 77 -5.52 9.41 -3.87
N ALA A 78 -6.39 10.40 -4.08
CA ALA A 78 -7.75 10.37 -3.54
C ALA A 78 -8.60 9.22 -4.12
N LYS A 79 -8.36 8.82 -5.38
CA LYS A 79 -8.98 7.66 -5.99
C LYS A 79 -8.59 6.37 -5.26
N LEU A 80 -7.29 6.17 -5.04
CA LEU A 80 -6.78 4.99 -4.33
C LEU A 80 -7.34 4.91 -2.91
N GLU A 81 -7.34 6.03 -2.17
CA GLU A 81 -7.92 6.09 -0.82
C GLU A 81 -9.43 5.74 -0.83
N CYS A 82 -10.17 6.22 -1.83
CA CYS A 82 -11.58 5.91 -2.00
C CYS A 82 -11.82 4.43 -2.35
N GLU A 83 -10.99 3.84 -3.21
CA GLU A 83 -11.07 2.42 -3.57
C GLU A 83 -10.77 1.53 -2.37
N GLU A 84 -9.74 1.85 -1.58
CA GLU A 84 -9.43 1.15 -0.34
C GLU A 84 -10.56 1.25 0.69
N ALA A 85 -11.12 2.45 0.89
CA ALA A 85 -12.26 2.65 1.79
C ALA A 85 -13.51 1.87 1.32
N ALA A 86 -13.75 1.80 0.00
CA ALA A 86 -14.83 0.98 -0.56
C ALA A 86 -14.62 -0.52 -0.31
N ILE A 87 -13.38 -1.02 -0.46
CA ILE A 87 -13.03 -2.42 -0.14
C ILE A 87 -13.26 -2.70 1.36
N ARG A 88 -12.85 -1.79 2.25
CA ARG A 88 -13.10 -1.91 3.70
C ARG A 88 -14.59 -1.98 4.01
N TYR A 89 -15.39 -1.11 3.40
CA TYR A 89 -16.84 -1.11 3.55
C TYR A 89 -17.48 -2.40 3.04
N HIS A 90 -17.09 -2.89 1.86
CA HIS A 90 -17.60 -4.16 1.33
C HIS A 90 -17.25 -5.35 2.23
N ARG A 91 -16.03 -5.39 2.77
CA ARG A 91 -15.64 -6.41 3.75
C ARG A 91 -16.50 -6.34 5.01
N ALA A 92 -16.71 -5.14 5.56
CA ALA A 92 -17.56 -4.95 6.74
C ALA A 92 -19.01 -5.38 6.48
N CYS A 93 -19.54 -5.12 5.28
CA CYS A 93 -20.86 -5.61 4.86
C CYS A 93 -20.92 -7.13 4.80
N GLY A 94 -19.86 -7.79 4.33
CA GLY A 94 -19.73 -9.25 4.33
C GLY A 94 -19.80 -9.82 5.74
N VAL A 95 -18.98 -9.31 6.67
CA VAL A 95 -18.97 -9.75 8.07
C VAL A 95 -20.32 -9.55 8.76
N HIS A 96 -20.97 -8.40 8.54
CA HIS A 96 -22.30 -8.15 9.08
C HIS A 96 -23.34 -9.13 8.51
N LYS A 97 -23.28 -9.43 7.21
CA LYS A 97 -24.17 -10.41 6.58
C LYS A 97 -23.97 -11.81 7.17
N GLU A 98 -22.72 -12.26 7.31
CA GLU A 98 -22.37 -13.55 7.93
C GLU A 98 -22.87 -13.64 9.38
N ALA A 99 -22.71 -12.58 10.18
CA ALA A 99 -23.19 -12.53 11.56
C ALA A 99 -24.72 -12.66 11.63
N ARG A 100 -25.46 -11.95 10.76
CA ARG A 100 -26.92 -12.09 10.68
C ARG A 100 -27.37 -13.48 10.25
N GLU A 101 -26.69 -14.08 9.27
CA GLU A 101 -26.99 -15.44 8.82
C GLU A 101 -26.74 -16.47 9.93
N THR A 102 -25.70 -16.27 10.73
CA THR A 102 -25.39 -17.12 11.89
C THR A 102 -26.50 -17.09 12.93
N ILE A 103 -26.99 -15.89 13.30
CA ILE A 103 -28.11 -15.73 14.24
C ILE A 103 -29.39 -16.34 13.67
N ALA A 104 -29.72 -16.06 12.40
CA ALA A 104 -30.91 -16.62 11.76
C ALA A 104 -30.89 -18.17 11.70
N MET A 105 -29.71 -18.76 11.46
CA MET A 105 -29.55 -20.22 11.52
C MET A 105 -29.71 -20.77 12.94
N ALA A 106 -29.21 -20.06 13.96
CA ALA A 106 -29.37 -20.43 15.36
C ALA A 106 -30.84 -20.39 15.80
N GLU A 107 -31.57 -19.33 15.43
CA GLU A 107 -33.01 -19.17 15.69
C GLU A 107 -33.82 -20.31 15.05
N LYS A 108 -33.53 -20.63 13.77
CA LYS A 108 -34.22 -21.72 13.07
C LYS A 108 -33.99 -23.09 13.72
N LYS A 109 -32.76 -23.36 14.18
CA LYS A 109 -32.45 -24.61 14.90
C LYS A 109 -33.23 -24.70 16.21
N PHE A 110 -33.30 -23.60 16.96
CA PHE A 110 -34.08 -23.53 18.20
C PHE A 110 -35.57 -23.80 17.98
N ASP A 111 -36.16 -23.19 16.94
CA ASP A 111 -37.57 -23.44 16.61
C ASP A 111 -37.87 -24.90 16.23
N SER A 112 -36.90 -25.61 15.65
CA SER A 112 -37.05 -27.02 15.27
C SER A 112 -36.87 -28.03 16.41
N GLN A 113 -36.31 -27.63 17.56
CA GLN A 113 -35.97 -28.52 18.69
C GLN A 113 -36.81 -28.29 19.96
N LYS A 114 -37.97 -27.61 19.83
CA LYS A 114 -38.80 -27.14 20.95
C LYS A 114 -39.31 -28.20 21.94
N GLU A 115 -39.17 -29.50 21.67
CA GLU A 115 -39.69 -30.57 22.55
C GLU A 115 -38.68 -31.08 23.60
N ASP A 116 -37.36 -30.87 23.42
CA ASP A 116 -36.32 -31.52 24.25
C ASP A 116 -35.36 -30.56 25.00
N TYR A 117 -35.48 -29.24 24.82
CA TYR A 117 -34.49 -28.28 25.34
C TYR A 117 -35.04 -27.45 26.51
N GLU A 118 -34.59 -27.74 27.73
CA GLU A 118 -34.44 -26.68 28.74
C GLU A 118 -33.49 -25.63 28.15
N PHE A 119 -33.81 -24.35 28.28
CA PHE A 119 -33.02 -23.24 27.73
C PHE A 119 -31.60 -23.27 28.32
N ASP A 120 -30.69 -23.99 27.65
CA ASP A 120 -29.37 -24.31 28.16
C ASP A 120 -28.50 -23.05 28.27
N ALA A 121 -27.78 -22.91 29.38
CA ALA A 121 -26.89 -21.78 29.64
C ALA A 121 -25.86 -21.60 28.50
N ALA A 122 -25.40 -22.71 27.90
CA ALA A 122 -24.49 -22.68 26.75
C ALA A 122 -25.11 -22.03 25.50
N TRP A 123 -26.41 -22.21 25.27
CA TRP A 123 -27.11 -21.62 24.13
C TRP A 123 -27.34 -20.12 24.31
N GLN A 124 -27.67 -19.70 25.54
CA GLN A 124 -27.79 -18.29 25.89
C GLN A 124 -26.45 -17.55 25.77
N GLU A 125 -25.35 -18.16 26.21
CA GLU A 125 -24.00 -17.61 26.02
C GLU A 125 -23.63 -17.48 24.54
N MET A 126 -23.94 -18.50 23.72
CA MET A 126 -23.73 -18.46 22.27
C MET A 126 -24.49 -17.29 21.63
N LEU A 127 -25.78 -17.11 21.93
CA LEU A 127 -26.57 -16.01 21.39
C LEU A 127 -26.05 -14.65 21.83
N ASN A 128 -25.67 -14.50 23.10
CA ASN A 128 -25.08 -13.26 23.59
C ASN A 128 -23.80 -12.92 22.84
N ARG A 129 -22.92 -13.90 22.61
CA ARG A 129 -21.69 -13.72 21.84
C ARG A 129 -21.98 -13.31 20.40
N GLU A 130 -22.88 -14.00 19.70
CA GLU A 130 -23.21 -13.66 18.31
C GLU A 130 -23.93 -12.32 18.19
N THR A 131 -24.73 -11.94 19.18
CA THR A 131 -25.38 -10.61 19.25
C THR A 131 -24.35 -9.50 19.41
N ILE A 132 -23.36 -9.67 20.30
CA ILE A 132 -22.24 -8.72 20.44
C ILE A 132 -21.45 -8.62 19.13
N LYS A 133 -21.19 -9.76 18.47
CA LYS A 133 -20.50 -9.80 17.18
C LYS A 133 -21.28 -9.08 16.09
N LEU A 134 -22.60 -9.26 16.03
CA LEU A 134 -23.47 -8.56 15.08
C LEU A 134 -23.44 -7.04 15.34
N MET A 135 -23.57 -6.62 16.60
CA MET A 135 -23.52 -5.21 16.99
C MET A 135 -22.18 -4.56 16.60
N ASN A 136 -21.06 -5.24 16.86
CA ASN A 136 -19.73 -4.78 16.44
C ASN A 136 -19.60 -4.70 14.91
N ALA A 137 -20.12 -5.70 14.19
CA ALA A 137 -20.12 -5.72 12.72
C ALA A 137 -20.98 -4.59 12.13
N GLU A 138 -22.11 -4.26 12.78
CA GLU A 138 -22.96 -3.14 12.39
C GLU A 138 -22.28 -1.78 12.61
N SER A 139 -21.61 -1.59 13.77
CA SER A 139 -20.82 -0.38 14.03
C SER A 139 -19.71 -0.21 13.00
N LEU A 140 -18.93 -1.27 12.75
CA LEU A 140 -17.84 -1.25 11.77
C LEU A 140 -18.34 -0.96 10.36
N LYS A 141 -19.49 -1.54 9.97
CA LYS A 141 -20.13 -1.25 8.67
C LYS A 141 -20.50 0.23 8.58
N LYS A 142 -21.10 0.80 9.63
CA LYS A 142 -21.49 2.22 9.64
C LYS A 142 -20.29 3.16 9.56
N GLU A 143 -19.24 2.88 10.32
CA GLU A 143 -17.99 3.67 10.32
C GLU A 143 -17.31 3.62 8.94
N SER A 144 -17.14 2.42 8.38
CA SER A 144 -16.54 2.25 7.05
C SER A 144 -17.39 2.86 5.93
N GLU A 145 -18.72 2.88 6.06
CA GLU A 145 -19.61 3.58 5.13
C GLU A 145 -19.38 5.09 5.15
N GLN A 146 -19.25 5.67 6.36
CA GLN A 146 -19.00 7.09 6.53
C GLN A 146 -17.62 7.48 5.98
N GLU A 147 -16.59 6.65 6.24
CA GLU A 147 -15.26 6.84 5.68
C GLU A 147 -15.26 6.77 4.14
N HIS A 148 -15.94 5.78 3.56
CA HIS A 148 -16.09 5.70 2.11
C HIS A 148 -16.80 6.92 1.53
N LYS A 149 -17.90 7.38 2.15
CA LYS A 149 -18.60 8.60 1.70
C LYS A 149 -17.70 9.84 1.75
N ARG A 150 -16.91 9.99 2.82
CA ARG A 150 -15.95 11.09 2.97
C ARG A 150 -14.88 11.05 1.86
N THR A 151 -14.25 9.90 1.66
CA THR A 151 -13.19 9.74 0.65
C THR A 151 -13.73 9.91 -0.78
N ALA A 152 -14.94 9.45 -1.05
CA ALA A 152 -15.62 9.68 -2.32
C ALA A 152 -15.90 11.16 -2.61
N GLN A 153 -16.25 11.96 -1.59
CA GLN A 153 -16.42 13.41 -1.73
C GLN A 153 -15.09 14.10 -2.06
N VAL A 154 -14.00 13.71 -1.37
CA VAL A 154 -12.65 14.23 -1.64
C VAL A 154 -12.21 13.88 -3.06
N PHE A 155 -12.40 12.63 -3.49
CA PHE A 155 -12.10 12.19 -4.85
C PHE A 155 -12.90 12.98 -5.89
N SER A 156 -14.21 13.14 -5.69
CA SER A 156 -15.06 13.93 -6.57
C SER A 156 -14.57 15.39 -6.70
N ALA A 157 -14.25 16.03 -5.58
CA ALA A 157 -13.71 17.39 -5.58
C ALA A 157 -12.36 17.49 -6.32
N ALA A 158 -11.46 16.52 -6.11
CA ALA A 158 -10.18 16.46 -6.80
C ALA A 158 -10.36 16.29 -8.32
N VAL A 159 -11.26 15.40 -8.76
CA VAL A 159 -11.58 15.21 -10.18
C VAL A 159 -12.15 16.48 -10.81
N GLN A 160 -13.02 17.21 -10.10
CA GLN A 160 -13.55 18.48 -10.61
C GLN A 160 -12.44 19.52 -10.75
N LYS A 161 -11.51 19.61 -9.78
CA LYS A 161 -10.36 20.50 -9.85
C LYS A 161 -9.48 20.18 -11.06
N VAL A 162 -9.22 18.90 -11.34
CA VAL A 162 -8.48 18.45 -12.53
C VAL A 162 -9.18 18.90 -13.80
N LYS A 163 -10.49 18.68 -13.93
CA LYS A 163 -11.27 19.09 -15.12
C LYS A 163 -11.23 20.60 -15.36
N ILE A 164 -11.34 21.40 -14.30
CA ILE A 164 -11.26 22.87 -14.38
C ILE A 164 -9.88 23.28 -14.90
N LEU A 165 -8.81 22.73 -14.32
CA LEU A 165 -7.44 23.05 -14.72
C LEU A 165 -7.09 22.54 -16.12
N GLU A 166 -7.63 21.38 -16.52
CA GLU A 166 -7.47 20.84 -17.86
C GLU A 166 -8.05 21.78 -18.92
N HIS A 167 -9.25 22.31 -18.65
CA HIS A 167 -9.90 23.27 -19.54
C HIS A 167 -9.13 24.59 -19.62
N GLN A 168 -8.72 25.14 -18.47
CA GLN A 168 -8.02 26.43 -18.39
C GLN A 168 -6.60 26.39 -19.00
N LEU A 169 -5.89 25.28 -18.83
CA LEU A 169 -4.45 25.18 -19.13
C LEU A 169 -4.14 24.29 -20.35
N LYS A 170 -5.14 23.89 -21.14
CA LYS A 170 -5.03 22.94 -22.26
C LYS A 170 -3.78 23.12 -23.14
N LYS A 171 -3.49 24.36 -23.59
CA LYS A 171 -2.33 24.66 -24.46
C LYS A 171 -1.00 24.42 -23.74
N GLU A 172 -0.92 24.79 -22.47
CA GLU A 172 0.30 24.71 -21.68
C GLU A 172 0.55 23.27 -21.20
N ILE A 173 -0.51 22.50 -20.93
CA ILE A 173 -0.44 21.05 -20.69
C ILE A 173 0.18 20.33 -21.89
N ILE A 174 -0.33 20.58 -23.11
CA ILE A 174 0.20 19.94 -24.32
C ILE A 174 1.68 20.26 -24.53
N LYS A 175 2.09 21.52 -24.36
CA LYS A 175 3.49 21.94 -24.52
C LYS A 175 4.40 21.38 -23.43
N SER A 176 3.92 21.30 -22.20
CA SER A 176 4.71 20.83 -21.04
C SER A 176 4.76 19.31 -20.90
N ARG A 177 3.92 18.57 -21.62
CA ARG A 177 3.82 17.11 -21.60
C ARG A 177 5.18 16.37 -21.65
N PRO A 178 6.13 16.71 -22.56
CA PRO A 178 7.42 16.00 -22.61
C PRO A 178 8.24 16.15 -21.33
N TYR A 179 8.10 17.27 -20.61
CA TYR A 179 8.78 17.47 -19.33
C TYR A 179 8.20 16.57 -18.24
N PHE A 180 6.87 16.53 -18.11
CA PHE A 180 6.22 15.75 -17.06
C PHE A 180 6.30 14.24 -17.33
N GLU A 181 6.27 13.81 -18.59
CA GLU A 181 6.55 12.40 -18.96
C GLU A 181 7.99 12.01 -18.64
N GLN A 182 8.97 12.88 -18.94
CA GLN A 182 10.36 12.62 -18.56
C GLN A 182 10.53 12.61 -17.03
N LYS A 183 9.87 13.52 -16.31
CA LYS A 183 9.89 13.57 -14.84
C LYS A 183 9.32 12.27 -14.23
N LYS A 184 8.21 11.75 -14.77
CA LYS A 184 7.60 10.49 -14.31
C LYS A 184 8.52 9.28 -14.49
N LYS A 185 9.43 9.28 -15.47
CA LYS A 185 10.42 8.20 -15.66
C LYS A 185 11.60 8.27 -14.69
N CYS A 186 11.82 9.42 -14.06
CA CYS A 186 12.93 9.67 -13.14
C CYS A 186 12.53 9.56 -11.66
N SER A 187 11.23 9.48 -11.38
CA SER A 187 10.65 9.36 -10.03
C SER A 187 10.31 7.92 -9.71
#